data_AF-A0A482ZT16-F1
#
_entry.id   AF-A0A482ZT16-F1
#
_cell.length_a   1.000
_cell.length_b   1.000
_cell.length_c   1.000
_cell.angle_alpha   90.00
_cell.angle_beta   90.00
_cell.angle_gamma   90.00
#
_symmetry.space_group_name_H-M   'P 1'
#
loop_
_entity.id
_entity.type
_entity.pdbx_description
1 polymer ?
#
loop_
_entity_poly.entity_id
_entity_poly.type
_entity_poly.pdbx_seq_one_letter_code
_entity_poly.pdbx_strand_id
1 'polypeptide(L)'
;MLQCSYSSIQECIKAVLHDEGFHLPSDEATASLKSATSLCEWLQCSQNKATGEVFNHKITAALKDCIKVATHTGKKGVALNKQCLWSTYQGLISSSNFRAYWDQLFKEAKLCSNALVYQFATQRLMDYLIVKAFPIPQVSSSSSVPELTYIEENGLRYVCGYIVKTVKHKVSKSSSSMKVAFQFGLDSMISHDDKESDVGCSTDWVDLIDRGGLIHVSQDCYLFFFSVEMVVRMYFRDTTEEEYMDKGCGYILEVVCKDVDVLYYWDICLQELQEEEKAHLLPIVVKHYITVRGFSFARSLLEKYKRSSKKTTQKSKGLRKKISK
;
A
#
# COMPACT_ATOMS: atom_id res chain seq x y z
N MET A 1 2.27 -8.92 10.39
CA MET A 1 0.86 -8.55 10.61
C MET A 1 0.36 -9.32 11.83
N LEU A 2 0.21 -8.66 12.98
CA LEU A 2 -0.29 -9.29 14.21
C LEU A 2 -1.70 -9.81 13.95
N GLN A 3 -1.94 -11.11 14.14
CA GLN A 3 -3.30 -11.65 14.16
C GLN A 3 -4.05 -10.99 15.32
N CYS A 4 -4.97 -10.08 15.00
CA CYS A 4 -5.81 -9.41 15.99
C CYS A 4 -6.78 -10.46 16.57
N SER A 5 -6.47 -10.99 17.76
CA SER A 5 -7.19 -12.10 18.39
C SER A 5 -8.38 -11.67 19.27
N TYR A 6 -8.71 -10.38 19.28
CA TYR A 6 -9.67 -9.82 20.23
C TYR A 6 -11.12 -9.94 19.73
N SER A 7 -11.88 -10.88 20.28
CA SER A 7 -13.27 -11.14 19.97
C SER A 7 -14.29 -10.32 20.78
N SER A 8 -13.83 -9.66 21.85
CA SER A 8 -14.68 -8.87 22.73
C SER A 8 -14.01 -7.58 23.23
N ILE A 9 -14.81 -6.61 23.64
CA ILE A 9 -14.30 -5.36 24.22
C ILE A 9 -13.48 -5.61 25.49
N GLN A 10 -13.81 -6.65 26.27
CA GLN A 10 -13.05 -7.02 27.45
C GLN A 10 -11.61 -7.42 27.11
N GLU A 11 -11.42 -8.18 26.03
CA GLU A 11 -10.08 -8.55 25.56
C GLU A 11 -9.33 -7.32 25.02
N CYS A 12 -10.03 -6.37 24.39
CA CYS A 12 -9.46 -5.11 23.94
C CYS A 12 -9.02 -4.21 25.11
N ILE A 13 -9.79 -4.16 26.21
CA ILE A 13 -9.41 -3.41 27.42
C ILE A 13 -8.22 -4.10 28.10
N LYS A 14 -8.19 -5.44 28.18
CA LYS A 14 -7.03 -6.18 28.70
C LYS A 14 -5.76 -5.91 27.90
N ALA A 15 -5.86 -5.70 26.58
CA ALA A 15 -4.71 -5.40 25.74
C ALA A 15 -4.00 -4.10 26.15
N VAL A 16 -4.69 -3.15 26.79
CA VAL A 16 -4.08 -1.93 27.38
C VAL A 16 -3.01 -2.28 28.40
N LEU A 17 -3.22 -3.35 29.18
CA LEU A 17 -2.29 -3.78 30.24
C LEU A 17 -0.97 -4.34 29.71
N HIS A 18 -0.89 -4.62 28.42
CA HIS A 18 0.27 -5.21 27.76
C HIS A 18 0.87 -4.29 26.70
N ASP A 19 0.30 -3.09 26.51
CA ASP A 19 0.76 -2.15 25.51
C ASP A 19 1.84 -1.23 26.11
N GLU A 20 3.00 -1.19 25.47
CA GLU A 20 4.17 -0.41 25.92
C GLU A 20 3.86 1.09 26.05
N GLY A 21 2.92 1.62 25.24
CA GLY A 21 2.51 3.02 25.30
C GLY A 21 1.87 3.41 26.63
N PHE A 22 1.30 2.46 27.38
CA PHE A 22 0.70 2.69 28.70
C PHE A 22 1.69 2.49 29.86
N HIS A 23 2.92 2.05 29.57
CA HIS A 23 4.00 1.89 30.55
C HIS A 23 4.98 3.08 30.57
N LEU A 24 4.68 4.13 29.80
CA LEU A 24 5.45 5.36 29.82
C LEU A 24 5.34 6.04 31.19
N PRO A 25 6.41 6.70 31.67
CA PRO A 25 6.40 7.40 32.96
C PRO A 25 5.67 8.74 32.86
N SER A 26 4.38 8.72 32.49
CA SER A 26 3.50 9.88 32.53
C SER A 26 2.30 9.64 33.46
N ASP A 27 1.78 10.73 34.01
CA ASP A 27 0.62 10.68 34.90
C ASP A 27 -0.61 10.14 34.15
N GLU A 28 -0.79 10.53 32.89
CA GLU A 28 -1.89 10.06 32.04
C GLU A 28 -1.79 8.56 31.73
N ALA A 29 -0.59 8.06 31.41
CA ALA A 29 -0.38 6.63 31.14
C ALA A 29 -0.63 5.81 32.40
N THR A 30 -0.11 6.26 33.55
CA THR A 30 -0.32 5.62 34.85
C THR A 30 -1.80 5.61 35.25
N ALA A 31 -2.50 6.74 35.10
CA ALA A 31 -3.93 6.85 35.38
C ALA A 31 -4.76 5.94 34.46
N SER A 32 -4.37 5.82 33.20
CA SER A 32 -5.04 4.99 32.20
C SER A 32 -4.82 3.51 32.46
N LEU A 33 -3.60 3.09 32.82
CA LEU A 33 -3.30 1.73 33.22
C LEU A 33 -4.10 1.33 34.46
N LYS A 34 -4.13 2.19 35.49
CA LYS A 34 -4.96 1.97 36.69
C LYS A 34 -6.44 1.85 36.35
N SER A 35 -6.96 2.73 35.50
CA SER A 35 -8.36 2.70 35.06
C SER A 35 -8.68 1.43 34.28
N ALA A 36 -7.79 0.99 33.37
CA ALA A 36 -7.97 -0.22 32.59
C ALA A 36 -7.94 -1.48 33.48
N THR A 37 -7.03 -1.54 34.46
CA THR A 37 -6.96 -2.64 35.43
C THR A 37 -8.25 -2.75 36.22
N SER A 38 -8.70 -1.66 36.84
CA SER A 38 -9.94 -1.66 37.63
C SER A 38 -11.17 -1.98 36.79
N LEU A 39 -11.22 -1.50 35.55
CA LEU A 39 -12.33 -1.83 34.64
C LEU A 39 -12.32 -3.31 34.22
N CYS A 40 -11.14 -3.89 33.99
CA CYS A 40 -10.99 -5.32 33.70
C CYS A 40 -11.48 -6.19 34.87
N GLU A 41 -11.05 -5.87 36.10
CA GLU A 41 -11.47 -6.55 37.32
C GLU A 41 -12.99 -6.45 37.50
N TRP A 42 -13.55 -5.26 37.29
CA TRP A 42 -15.00 -5.03 37.39
C TRP A 42 -15.79 -5.86 36.38
N LEU A 43 -15.33 -5.93 35.12
CA LEU A 43 -15.95 -6.74 34.06
C LEU A 43 -15.80 -8.26 34.29
N GLN A 44 -14.80 -8.69 35.06
CA GLN A 44 -14.62 -10.11 35.43
C GLN A 44 -15.54 -10.54 36.58
N CYS A 45 -16.10 -9.60 37.34
CA CYS A 45 -17.04 -9.92 38.39
C CYS A 45 -18.34 -10.50 37.80
N SER A 46 -18.77 -11.67 38.32
CA SER A 46 -19.96 -12.38 37.83
C SER A 46 -21.24 -11.54 37.91
N GLN A 47 -21.34 -10.65 38.90
CA GLN A 47 -22.48 -9.75 39.09
C GLN A 47 -22.61 -8.70 37.97
N ASN A 48 -21.50 -8.34 37.32
CA ASN A 48 -21.46 -7.29 36.29
C ASN A 48 -21.44 -7.85 34.86
N LYS A 49 -21.43 -9.19 34.72
CA LYS A 49 -21.30 -9.85 33.41
C LYS A 49 -22.39 -9.43 32.43
N ALA A 50 -23.65 -9.40 32.89
CA ALA A 50 -24.78 -9.00 32.05
C ALA A 50 -24.64 -7.56 31.54
N THR A 51 -24.22 -6.65 32.40
CA THR A 51 -23.96 -5.25 32.06
C THR A 51 -22.85 -5.12 31.03
N GLY A 52 -21.73 -5.84 31.24
CA GLY A 52 -20.62 -5.88 30.29
C GLY A 52 -21.02 -6.45 28.92
N GLU A 53 -21.86 -7.48 28.89
CA GLU A 53 -22.39 -8.06 27.64
C GLU A 53 -23.29 -7.08 26.88
N VAL A 54 -24.19 -6.38 27.57
CA VAL A 54 -25.04 -5.34 26.98
C VAL A 54 -24.19 -4.22 26.39
N PHE A 55 -23.17 -3.76 27.12
CA PHE A 55 -22.24 -2.74 26.64
C PHE A 55 -21.47 -3.23 25.39
N ASN A 56 -20.88 -4.43 25.44
CA ASN A 56 -20.15 -5.02 24.32
C ASN A 56 -21.03 -5.13 23.07
N HIS A 57 -22.29 -5.54 23.23
CA HIS A 57 -23.25 -5.61 22.12
C HIS A 57 -23.50 -4.24 21.49
N LYS A 58 -23.77 -3.20 22.30
CA LYS A 58 -24.00 -1.83 21.81
C LYS A 58 -22.83 -1.28 21.02
N ILE A 59 -21.62 -1.39 21.57
CA ILE A 59 -20.40 -0.90 20.90
C ILE A 59 -20.13 -1.68 19.61
N THR A 60 -20.22 -3.01 19.67
CA THR A 60 -19.99 -3.86 18.49
C THR A 60 -21.02 -3.58 17.38
N ALA A 61 -22.29 -3.37 17.74
CA ALA A 61 -23.33 -3.02 16.78
C ALA A 61 -23.04 -1.69 16.09
N ALA A 62 -22.71 -0.64 16.86
CA ALA A 62 -22.38 0.68 16.32
C ALA A 62 -21.17 0.63 15.37
N LEU A 63 -20.10 -0.08 15.75
CA LEU A 63 -18.91 -0.24 14.90
C LEU A 63 -19.20 -1.05 13.62
N LYS A 64 -20.02 -2.10 13.72
CA LYS A 64 -20.46 -2.86 12.55
C LYS A 64 -21.29 -2.01 11.59
N ASP A 65 -22.10 -1.09 12.10
CA ASP A 65 -22.86 -0.17 11.26
C ASP A 65 -21.94 0.81 10.51
N CYS A 66 -20.83 1.27 11.12
CA CYS A 66 -19.80 2.03 10.39
C CYS A 66 -19.24 1.24 9.20
N ILE A 67 -18.95 -0.05 9.40
CA ILE A 67 -18.44 -0.92 8.34
C ILE A 67 -19.48 -1.10 7.23
N LYS A 68 -20.75 -1.31 7.58
CA LYS A 68 -21.84 -1.44 6.58
C LYS A 68 -22.02 -0.18 5.74
N VAL A 69 -21.94 1.01 6.34
CA VAL A 69 -22.04 2.28 5.61
C VAL A 69 -20.94 2.36 4.55
N ALA A 70 -19.71 1.96 4.89
CA ALA A 70 -18.58 1.96 3.96
C ALA A 70 -18.70 0.91 2.85
N THR A 71 -19.40 -0.20 3.06
CA THR A 71 -19.60 -1.23 2.03
C THR A 71 -20.80 -0.95 1.11
N HIS A 72 -21.85 -0.30 1.61
CA HIS A 72 -23.05 0.01 0.81
C HIS A 72 -22.86 1.15 -0.19
N THR A 73 -21.78 1.92 -0.13
CA THR A 73 -21.47 2.97 -1.12
C THR A 73 -21.12 2.46 -2.53
N GLY A 74 -21.13 1.13 -2.74
CA GLY A 74 -21.58 0.42 -3.96
C GLY A 74 -20.89 0.66 -5.30
N LYS A 75 -20.13 1.74 -5.49
CA LYS A 75 -19.55 2.14 -6.79
C LYS A 75 -18.23 2.91 -6.67
N LYS A 76 -17.70 3.09 -5.47
CA LYS A 76 -16.48 3.84 -5.22
C LYS A 76 -15.31 2.88 -5.01
N GLY A 77 -14.14 3.21 -5.58
CA GLY A 77 -12.92 2.40 -5.48
C GLY A 77 -12.52 2.11 -4.03
N VAL A 78 -11.65 1.12 -3.82
CA VAL A 78 -11.23 0.66 -2.48
C VAL A 78 -10.70 1.81 -1.61
N ALA A 79 -9.97 2.75 -2.21
CA ALA A 79 -9.47 3.95 -1.52
C ALA A 79 -10.59 4.82 -0.94
N LEU A 80 -11.66 5.05 -1.72
CA LEU A 80 -12.82 5.82 -1.28
C LEU A 80 -13.62 5.09 -0.19
N ASN A 81 -13.66 3.76 -0.22
CA ASN A 81 -14.29 2.97 0.85
C ASN A 81 -13.46 3.05 2.14
N LYS A 82 -12.12 3.02 2.06
CA LYS A 82 -11.23 3.23 3.22
C LYS A 82 -11.41 4.62 3.82
N GLN A 83 -11.43 5.67 3.01
CA GLN A 83 -11.66 7.03 3.48
C GLN A 83 -13.05 7.20 4.11
N CYS A 84 -14.10 6.66 3.47
CA CYS A 84 -15.46 6.66 3.99
C CYS A 84 -15.56 5.95 5.35
N LEU A 85 -14.93 4.77 5.46
CA LEU A 85 -14.86 4.00 6.70
C LEU A 85 -14.22 4.80 7.83
N TRP A 86 -13.04 5.38 7.58
CA TRP A 86 -12.33 6.15 8.60
C TRP A 86 -13.07 7.44 8.98
N SER A 87 -13.64 8.16 8.01
CA SER A 87 -14.45 9.34 8.28
C SER A 87 -15.68 9.00 9.14
N THR A 88 -16.38 7.91 8.82
CA THR A 88 -17.55 7.45 9.57
C THR A 88 -17.16 6.99 10.98
N TYR A 89 -16.05 6.26 11.12
CA TYR A 89 -15.51 5.84 12.41
C TYR A 89 -15.13 7.04 13.29
N GLN A 90 -14.40 8.02 12.75
CA GLN A 90 -14.02 9.24 13.47
C GLN A 90 -15.25 10.05 13.90
N GLY A 91 -16.27 10.15 13.04
CA GLY A 91 -17.56 10.74 13.38
C GLY A 91 -18.26 10.00 14.52
N LEU A 92 -18.25 8.66 14.50
CA LEU A 92 -18.85 7.84 15.55
C LEU A 92 -18.16 8.07 16.90
N ILE A 93 -16.84 7.94 16.99
CA ILE A 93 -16.11 8.05 18.27
C ILE A 93 -16.12 9.48 18.84
N SER A 94 -16.37 10.46 17.99
CA SER A 94 -16.54 11.87 18.39
C SER A 94 -17.98 12.19 18.79
N SER A 95 -18.94 11.32 18.49
CA SER A 95 -20.35 11.55 18.82
C SER A 95 -20.61 11.46 20.33
N SER A 96 -21.44 12.36 20.84
CA SER A 96 -21.86 12.36 22.24
C SER A 96 -22.58 11.07 22.64
N ASN A 97 -23.40 10.51 21.75
CA ASN A 97 -24.15 9.27 21.99
C ASN A 97 -23.22 8.07 22.19
N PHE A 98 -22.17 7.96 21.35
CA PHE A 98 -21.22 6.85 21.48
C PHE A 98 -20.35 7.00 22.73
N ARG A 99 -19.91 8.23 23.04
CA ARG A 99 -19.18 8.51 24.30
C ARG A 99 -20.02 8.23 25.53
N ALA A 100 -21.33 8.51 25.49
CA ALA A 100 -22.24 8.22 26.59
C ALA A 100 -22.31 6.72 26.94
N TYR A 101 -22.09 5.81 25.99
CA TYR A 101 -21.98 4.38 26.30
C TYR A 101 -20.77 4.07 27.19
N TRP A 102 -19.62 4.67 26.88
CA TRP A 102 -18.41 4.52 27.69
C TRP A 102 -18.55 5.21 29.05
N ASP A 103 -19.09 6.43 29.08
CA ASP A 103 -19.29 7.16 30.34
C ASP A 103 -20.26 6.44 31.26
N GLN A 104 -21.32 5.81 30.71
CA GLN A 104 -22.22 4.97 31.48
C GLN A 104 -21.49 3.77 32.09
N LEU A 105 -20.67 3.07 31.30
CA LEU A 105 -19.89 1.94 31.79
C LEU A 105 -18.92 2.35 32.91
N PHE A 106 -18.17 3.43 32.72
CA PHE A 106 -17.25 3.95 33.75
C PHE A 106 -18.01 4.33 35.01
N LYS A 107 -19.17 4.98 34.89
CA LYS A 107 -20.03 5.35 36.02
C LYS A 107 -20.53 4.13 36.79
N GLU A 108 -20.99 3.08 36.09
CA GLU A 108 -21.43 1.83 36.71
C GLU A 108 -20.28 1.09 37.40
N ALA A 109 -19.07 1.18 36.85
CA ALA A 109 -17.84 0.71 37.46
C ALA A 109 -17.32 1.60 38.60
N LYS A 110 -17.96 2.75 38.87
CA LYS A 110 -17.51 3.79 39.82
C LYS A 110 -16.09 4.30 39.52
N LEU A 111 -15.75 4.37 38.24
CA LEU A 111 -14.48 4.87 37.73
C LEU A 111 -14.66 6.25 37.09
N CYS A 112 -13.58 7.03 37.03
CA CYS A 112 -13.55 8.25 36.23
C CYS A 112 -13.43 7.89 34.74
N SER A 113 -14.08 8.67 33.88
CA SER A 113 -13.95 8.49 32.43
C SER A 113 -12.49 8.69 32.00
N ASN A 114 -12.00 7.80 31.15
CA ASN A 114 -10.62 7.84 30.67
C ASN A 114 -10.60 7.81 29.13
N ALA A 115 -10.09 8.91 28.54
CA ALA A 115 -10.03 9.11 27.10
C ALA A 115 -9.18 8.05 26.38
N LEU A 116 -8.01 7.74 26.93
CA LEU A 116 -7.03 6.85 26.31
C LEU A 116 -7.53 5.40 26.29
N VAL A 117 -8.12 4.94 27.39
CA VAL A 117 -8.68 3.59 27.48
C VAL A 117 -9.82 3.40 26.47
N TYR A 118 -10.76 4.35 26.37
CA TYR A 118 -11.87 4.21 25.42
C TYR A 118 -11.37 4.23 23.98
N GLN A 119 -10.46 5.13 23.62
CA GLN A 119 -9.95 5.27 22.25
C GLN A 119 -9.22 4.00 21.82
N PHE A 120 -8.29 3.54 22.65
CA PHE A 120 -7.50 2.35 22.37
C PHE A 120 -8.37 1.10 22.24
N ALA A 121 -9.25 0.84 23.21
CA ALA A 121 -10.09 -0.36 23.19
C ALA A 121 -11.07 -0.34 22.01
N THR A 122 -11.63 0.82 21.69
CA THR A 122 -12.54 0.97 20.53
C THR A 122 -11.79 0.77 19.21
N GLN A 123 -10.57 1.31 19.07
CA GLN A 123 -9.75 1.13 17.87
C GLN A 123 -9.38 -0.33 17.66
N ARG A 124 -8.90 -1.03 18.70
CA ARG A 124 -8.57 -2.47 18.60
C ARG A 124 -9.77 -3.32 18.19
N LEU A 125 -10.96 -3.02 18.74
CA LEU A 125 -12.18 -3.72 18.36
C LEU A 125 -12.57 -3.41 16.90
N MET A 126 -12.40 -2.16 16.45
CA MET A 126 -12.63 -1.78 15.06
C MET A 126 -11.70 -2.54 14.11
N ASP A 127 -10.40 -2.58 14.40
CA ASP A 127 -9.41 -3.31 13.59
C ASP A 127 -9.78 -4.79 13.46
N TYR A 128 -10.18 -5.42 14.55
CA TYR A 128 -10.68 -6.80 14.54
C TYR A 128 -11.91 -6.97 13.62
N LEU A 129 -12.89 -6.07 13.73
CA LEU A 129 -14.11 -6.12 12.92
C LEU A 129 -13.81 -5.89 11.44
N ILE A 130 -12.86 -5.01 11.10
CA ILE A 130 -12.40 -4.78 9.73
C ILE A 130 -11.79 -6.06 9.16
N VAL A 131 -10.87 -6.71 9.87
CA VAL A 131 -10.25 -7.96 9.42
C VAL A 131 -11.29 -9.04 9.15
N LYS A 132 -12.34 -9.11 9.99
CA LYS A 132 -13.45 -10.06 9.78
C LYS A 132 -14.37 -9.70 8.62
N ALA A 133 -14.63 -8.41 8.40
CA ALA A 133 -15.52 -7.96 7.33
C ALA A 133 -14.86 -8.01 5.96
N PHE A 134 -13.53 -7.83 5.92
CA PHE A 134 -12.71 -7.82 4.71
C PHE A 134 -11.62 -8.88 4.84
N PRO A 135 -11.98 -10.18 4.83
CA PRO A 135 -10.99 -11.23 4.90
C PRO A 135 -10.07 -11.12 3.69
N ILE A 136 -8.82 -10.75 3.94
CA ILE A 136 -7.77 -10.85 2.92
C ILE A 136 -7.64 -12.34 2.62
N PRO A 137 -7.82 -12.79 1.37
CA PRO A 137 -7.57 -14.18 1.01
C PRO A 137 -6.17 -14.52 1.50
N GLN A 138 -6.07 -15.44 2.46
CA GLN A 138 -4.77 -15.99 2.81
C GLN A 138 -4.30 -16.73 1.58
N VAL A 139 -3.48 -16.06 0.76
CA VAL A 139 -2.73 -16.69 -0.30
C VAL A 139 -1.87 -17.71 0.43
N SER A 140 -2.25 -18.99 0.33
CA SER A 140 -1.47 -20.10 0.82
C SER A 140 -0.04 -19.89 0.32
N SER A 141 0.84 -19.60 1.27
CA SER A 141 2.19 -19.17 1.05
C SER A 141 2.97 -20.27 0.33
N SER A 142 3.02 -20.22 -0.99
CA SER A 142 4.02 -20.93 -1.78
C SER A 142 4.67 -20.06 -2.86
N SER A 143 4.30 -18.78 -3.00
CA SER A 143 5.10 -17.82 -3.78
C SER A 143 4.83 -16.35 -3.43
N SER A 144 5.17 -15.95 -2.20
CA SER A 144 5.30 -14.52 -1.91
C SER A 144 6.29 -13.91 -2.90
N VAL A 145 5.87 -12.91 -3.68
CA VAL A 145 6.81 -12.11 -4.49
C VAL A 145 7.85 -11.58 -3.50
N PRO A 146 9.15 -11.88 -3.69
CA PRO A 146 10.17 -11.34 -2.80
C PRO A 146 10.10 -9.81 -2.80
N GLU A 147 10.19 -9.21 -1.62
CA GLU A 147 10.36 -7.77 -1.46
C GLU A 147 11.57 -7.29 -2.29
N LEU A 148 11.52 -6.04 -2.74
CA LEU A 148 12.66 -5.46 -3.45
C LEU A 148 13.82 -5.30 -2.48
N THR A 149 15.00 -5.75 -2.89
CA THR A 149 16.23 -5.42 -2.17
C THR A 149 16.56 -3.94 -2.36
N TYR A 150 17.36 -3.37 -1.46
CA TYR A 150 17.84 -1.99 -1.57
C TYR A 150 18.41 -1.63 -2.96
N ILE A 151 19.18 -2.54 -3.56
CA ILE A 151 19.76 -2.34 -4.90
C ILE A 151 18.66 -2.31 -5.97
N GLU A 152 17.64 -3.17 -5.84
CA GLU A 152 16.52 -3.20 -6.77
C GLU A 152 15.62 -1.96 -6.62
N GLU A 153 15.42 -1.47 -5.40
CA GLU A 153 14.71 -0.21 -5.15
C GLU A 153 15.40 0.98 -5.81
N ASN A 154 16.73 1.07 -5.67
CA ASN A 154 17.54 2.11 -6.30
C ASN A 154 17.49 2.01 -7.83
N GLY A 155 17.64 0.79 -8.35
CA GLY A 155 17.51 0.51 -9.78
C GLY A 155 16.12 0.88 -10.30
N LEU A 156 15.07 0.57 -9.54
CA LEU A 156 13.70 0.92 -9.88
C LEU A 156 13.52 2.43 -9.96
N ARG A 157 13.95 3.19 -8.94
CA ARG A 157 13.85 4.67 -8.94
C ARG A 157 14.53 5.28 -10.16
N TYR A 158 15.72 4.79 -10.51
CA TYR A 158 16.42 5.22 -11.72
C TYR A 158 15.60 4.92 -12.99
N VAL A 159 15.00 3.73 -13.10
CA VAL A 159 14.11 3.39 -14.22
C VAL A 159 12.89 4.30 -14.25
N CYS A 160 12.30 4.68 -13.11
CA CYS A 160 11.16 5.59 -13.04
C CYS A 160 11.46 6.91 -13.76
N GLY A 161 12.59 7.55 -13.43
CA GLY A 161 13.02 8.79 -14.09
C GLY A 161 13.22 8.62 -15.60
N TYR A 162 13.80 7.50 -16.03
CA TYR A 162 13.92 7.17 -17.45
C TYR A 162 12.56 7.01 -18.15
N ILE A 163 11.60 6.34 -17.51
CA ILE A 163 10.26 6.15 -18.07
C ILE A 163 9.55 7.50 -18.21
N VAL A 164 9.52 8.32 -17.15
CA VAL A 164 8.91 9.66 -17.18
C VAL A 164 9.53 10.51 -18.29
N LYS A 165 10.87 10.57 -18.37
CA LYS A 165 11.60 11.27 -19.44
C LYS A 165 11.15 10.83 -20.83
N THR A 166 11.07 9.51 -21.03
CA THR A 166 10.80 8.93 -22.35
C THR A 166 9.34 9.11 -22.75
N VAL A 167 8.40 8.92 -21.82
CA VAL A 167 6.97 9.16 -22.08
C VAL A 167 6.73 10.64 -22.34
N LYS A 168 7.31 11.55 -21.55
CA LYS A 168 7.21 13.00 -21.77
C LYS A 168 7.70 13.39 -23.16
N HIS A 169 8.82 12.83 -23.60
CA HIS A 169 9.35 13.06 -24.95
C HIS A 169 8.44 12.50 -26.07
N LYS A 170 7.78 11.36 -25.84
CA LYS A 170 6.81 10.81 -26.80
C LYS A 170 5.55 11.66 -26.88
N VAL A 171 5.01 12.06 -25.74
CA VAL A 171 3.84 12.93 -25.64
C VAL A 171 4.12 14.28 -26.30
N SER A 172 5.30 14.87 -26.10
CA SER A 172 5.66 16.16 -26.71
C SER A 172 5.66 16.14 -28.23
N LYS A 173 5.92 14.96 -28.83
CA LYS A 173 5.87 14.74 -30.28
C LYS A 173 4.52 14.26 -30.79
N SER A 174 3.57 13.95 -29.91
CA SER A 174 2.25 13.48 -30.30
C SER A 174 1.37 14.63 -30.80
N SER A 175 0.42 14.31 -31.66
CA SER A 175 -0.65 15.22 -32.11
C SER A 175 -1.93 15.09 -31.25
N SER A 176 -1.83 14.49 -30.05
CA SER A 176 -2.97 14.28 -29.16
C SER A 176 -3.54 15.62 -28.69
N SER A 177 -4.86 15.75 -28.64
CA SER A 177 -5.53 16.89 -28.01
C SER A 177 -5.19 17.02 -26.51
N MET A 178 -4.92 15.89 -25.84
CA MET A 178 -4.56 15.83 -24.42
C MET A 178 -3.06 16.07 -24.16
N LYS A 179 -2.28 16.42 -25.19
CA LYS A 179 -0.82 16.57 -25.07
C LYS A 179 -0.40 17.50 -23.93
N VAL A 180 -1.05 18.66 -23.79
CA VAL A 180 -0.69 19.66 -22.77
C VAL A 180 -0.95 19.10 -21.37
N ALA A 181 -2.13 18.51 -21.15
CA ALA A 181 -2.47 17.87 -19.90
C ALA A 181 -1.50 16.73 -19.56
N PHE A 182 -1.18 15.86 -20.52
CA PHE A 182 -0.22 14.77 -20.28
C PHE A 182 1.18 15.29 -19.95
N GLN A 183 1.64 16.36 -20.59
CA GLN A 183 2.93 16.97 -20.23
C GLN A 183 2.90 17.52 -18.81
N PHE A 184 1.81 18.18 -18.45
CA PHE A 184 1.61 18.73 -17.12
C PHE A 184 1.63 17.62 -16.04
N GLY A 185 0.86 16.55 -16.22
CA GLY A 185 0.89 15.42 -15.28
C GLY A 185 2.22 14.69 -15.22
N LEU A 186 2.96 14.58 -16.33
CA LEU A 186 4.30 14.01 -16.29
C LEU A 186 5.30 14.93 -15.58
N ASP A 187 5.04 16.23 -15.53
CA ASP A 187 5.86 17.22 -14.82
C ASP A 187 5.57 17.24 -13.32
N SER A 188 4.36 16.88 -12.88
CA SER A 188 4.04 16.68 -11.46
C SER A 188 4.68 15.42 -10.87
N MET A 189 5.09 14.46 -11.71
CA MET A 189 5.82 13.25 -11.29
C MET A 189 7.32 13.50 -11.03
N ILE A 190 7.83 14.67 -11.43
CA ILE A 190 9.25 15.04 -11.30
C ILE A 190 9.44 15.79 -9.98
N SER A 191 10.49 15.45 -9.24
CA SER A 191 10.91 16.21 -8.06
C SER A 191 11.59 17.50 -8.51
N HIS A 192 11.06 18.65 -8.10
CA HIS A 192 11.64 19.97 -8.40
C HIS A 192 12.50 20.54 -7.28
N ASP A 193 12.45 19.92 -6.08
CA ASP A 193 13.29 20.28 -4.96
C ASP A 193 14.50 19.33 -4.87
N ASP A 194 15.69 19.92 -4.89
CA ASP A 194 16.97 19.23 -4.66
C ASP A 194 17.10 18.71 -3.21
N LYS A 195 16.14 19.01 -2.32
CA LYS A 195 16.24 18.83 -0.86
C LYS A 195 14.90 18.60 -0.14
N GLU A 196 13.92 17.96 -0.76
CA GLU A 196 12.73 17.57 0.02
C GLU A 196 13.14 16.57 1.11
N SER A 197 12.81 16.93 2.35
CA SER A 197 13.30 16.38 3.62
C SER A 197 12.80 14.98 3.96
N ASP A 198 12.22 14.25 3.01
CA ASP A 198 11.75 12.88 3.20
C ASP A 198 12.64 11.94 2.39
N VAL A 199 13.86 11.76 2.92
CA VAL A 199 14.92 10.92 2.35
C VAL A 199 14.48 9.46 2.45
N GLY A 200 13.68 9.00 1.49
CA GLY A 200 13.60 7.58 1.20
C GLY A 200 15.01 7.09 0.84
N CYS A 201 15.45 5.98 1.46
CA CYS A 201 16.82 5.44 1.30
C CYS A 201 17.27 5.29 -0.17
N SER A 202 16.35 5.23 -1.13
CA SER A 202 16.66 5.07 -2.56
C SER A 202 16.98 6.35 -3.33
N THR A 203 16.76 7.53 -2.75
CA THR A 203 17.06 8.82 -3.39
C THR A 203 18.57 9.08 -3.43
N ASP A 204 19.27 8.83 -2.31
CA ASP A 204 20.72 9.03 -2.14
C ASP A 204 21.56 8.38 -3.25
N TRP A 205 21.15 7.19 -3.71
CA TRP A 205 21.88 6.47 -4.73
C TRP A 205 21.77 7.12 -6.11
N VAL A 206 20.60 7.65 -6.46
CA VAL A 206 20.39 8.33 -7.75
C VAL A 206 21.19 9.63 -7.78
N ASP A 207 21.18 10.38 -6.67
CA ASP A 207 21.96 11.60 -6.52
C ASP A 207 23.46 11.35 -6.66
N LEU A 208 23.95 10.28 -6.05
CA LEU A 208 25.36 9.89 -6.12
C LEU A 208 25.85 9.62 -7.55
N ILE A 209 24.99 9.08 -8.41
CA ILE A 209 25.35 8.72 -9.79
C ILE A 209 24.99 9.80 -10.82
N ASP A 210 24.19 10.79 -10.45
CA ASP A 210 23.77 11.84 -11.37
C ASP A 210 24.95 12.76 -11.73
N ARG A 211 24.96 13.17 -12.99
CA ARG A 211 25.93 14.12 -13.57
C ARG A 211 25.23 15.31 -14.22
N GLY A 212 24.01 15.62 -13.77
CA GLY A 212 23.17 16.72 -14.25
C GLY A 212 22.27 16.34 -15.43
N GLY A 213 21.94 15.05 -15.61
CA GLY A 213 21.18 14.59 -16.78
C GLY A 213 20.04 13.60 -16.47
N LEU A 214 19.94 13.16 -15.21
CA LEU A 214 18.88 12.29 -14.75
C LEU A 214 17.62 13.09 -14.40
N ILE A 215 16.47 12.42 -14.46
CA ILE A 215 15.22 12.98 -13.95
C ILE A 215 14.99 12.35 -12.58
N HIS A 216 14.91 13.20 -11.57
CA HIS A 216 14.52 12.82 -10.22
C HIS A 216 13.01 12.77 -10.14
N VAL A 217 12.47 11.66 -9.64
CA VAL A 217 11.03 11.47 -9.48
C VAL A 217 10.62 11.75 -8.04
N SER A 218 9.42 12.28 -7.85
CA SER A 218 8.84 12.46 -6.51
C SER A 218 8.65 11.12 -5.80
N GLN A 219 8.48 11.16 -4.47
CA GLN A 219 8.25 9.95 -3.68
C GLN A 219 6.97 9.21 -4.10
N ASP A 220 5.88 9.95 -4.35
CA ASP A 220 4.62 9.36 -4.82
C ASP A 220 4.78 8.69 -6.19
N CYS A 221 5.52 9.32 -7.10
CA CYS A 221 5.84 8.72 -8.40
C CYS A 221 6.63 7.42 -8.23
N TYR A 222 7.58 7.37 -7.30
CA TYR A 222 8.31 6.15 -7.00
C TYR A 222 7.37 5.06 -6.45
N LEU A 223 6.50 5.38 -5.49
CA LEU A 223 5.54 4.43 -4.92
C LEU A 223 4.56 3.88 -5.97
N PHE A 224 4.13 4.72 -6.91
CA PHE A 224 3.39 4.28 -8.09
C PHE A 224 4.16 3.22 -8.87
N PHE A 225 5.40 3.48 -9.29
CA PHE A 225 6.17 2.47 -10.04
C PHE A 225 6.54 1.24 -9.20
N PHE A 226 6.72 1.38 -7.89
CA PHE A 226 6.90 0.27 -6.96
C PHE A 226 5.69 -0.66 -7.00
N SER A 227 4.47 -0.13 -6.84
CA SER A 227 3.25 -0.93 -6.95
C SER A 227 3.13 -1.62 -8.31
N VAL A 228 3.49 -0.93 -9.41
CA VAL A 228 3.55 -1.52 -10.75
C VAL A 228 4.54 -2.68 -10.82
N GLU A 229 5.77 -2.53 -10.30
CA GLU A 229 6.78 -3.61 -10.30
C GLU A 229 6.32 -4.82 -9.50
N MET A 230 5.66 -4.63 -8.36
CA MET A 230 5.18 -5.75 -7.54
C MET A 230 4.17 -6.62 -8.30
N VAL A 231 3.25 -6.01 -9.04
CA VAL A 231 2.31 -6.74 -9.92
C VAL A 231 3.06 -7.38 -11.10
N VAL A 232 3.91 -6.62 -11.79
CA VAL A 232 4.65 -7.10 -12.97
C VAL A 232 5.57 -8.28 -12.63
N ARG A 233 6.19 -8.29 -11.45
CA ARG A 233 7.01 -9.39 -10.93
C ARG A 233 6.25 -10.68 -10.72
N MET A 234 4.92 -10.67 -10.63
CA MET A 234 4.13 -11.90 -10.58
C MET A 234 4.16 -12.64 -11.91
N TYR A 235 4.43 -11.93 -13.01
CA TYR A 235 4.41 -12.45 -14.37
C TYR A 235 5.80 -12.65 -14.99
N PHE A 236 6.83 -11.94 -14.52
CA PHE A 236 8.22 -12.10 -14.98
C PHE A 236 9.06 -12.88 -13.97
N ARG A 237 8.85 -14.20 -13.91
CA ARG A 237 9.14 -15.06 -12.74
C ARG A 237 10.12 -16.24 -12.88
N ASP A 238 11.07 -16.40 -13.80
CA ASP A 238 11.93 -17.64 -13.83
C ASP A 238 11.15 -18.98 -13.65
N THR A 239 9.90 -19.05 -14.09
CA THR A 239 9.10 -20.27 -14.09
C THR A 239 9.37 -21.05 -15.37
N THR A 240 9.05 -22.34 -15.38
CA THR A 240 9.21 -23.22 -16.55
C THR A 240 8.52 -22.64 -17.79
N GLU A 241 9.15 -22.81 -18.96
CA GLU A 241 8.82 -22.14 -20.24
C GLU A 241 7.34 -22.20 -20.68
N GLU A 242 6.57 -23.14 -20.13
CA GLU A 242 5.19 -23.46 -20.53
C GLU A 242 4.13 -22.45 -20.01
N GLU A 243 4.37 -21.69 -18.94
CA GLU A 243 3.39 -20.70 -18.41
C GLU A 243 3.45 -19.32 -19.10
N TYR A 244 4.56 -18.96 -19.74
CA TYR A 244 4.76 -17.62 -20.32
C TYR A 244 3.97 -17.39 -21.61
N MET A 245 3.58 -18.46 -22.30
CA MET A 245 3.08 -18.39 -23.68
C MET A 245 1.61 -17.97 -23.79
N ASP A 246 0.85 -17.97 -22.69
CA ASP A 246 -0.60 -17.70 -22.74
C ASP A 246 -0.97 -16.25 -22.39
N LYS A 247 -0.10 -15.50 -21.69
CA LYS A 247 -0.41 -14.16 -21.17
C LYS A 247 0.50 -13.09 -21.78
N GLY A 248 0.03 -12.47 -22.86
CA GLY A 248 0.75 -11.38 -23.53
C GLY A 248 0.81 -10.08 -22.72
N CYS A 249 1.63 -9.13 -23.18
CA CYS A 249 1.79 -7.79 -22.58
C CYS A 249 0.45 -7.05 -22.36
N GLY A 250 -0.54 -7.27 -23.23
CA GLY A 250 -1.88 -6.69 -23.08
C GLY A 250 -2.61 -7.14 -21.82
N TYR A 251 -2.47 -8.42 -21.44
CA TYR A 251 -3.08 -8.94 -20.21
C TYR A 251 -2.42 -8.34 -18.96
N ILE A 252 -1.08 -8.30 -18.93
CA ILE A 252 -0.35 -7.71 -17.80
C ILE A 252 -0.71 -6.23 -17.65
N LEU A 253 -0.80 -5.49 -18.77
CA LEU A 253 -1.23 -4.09 -18.78
C LEU A 253 -2.63 -3.92 -18.16
N GLU A 254 -3.59 -4.76 -18.55
CA GLU A 254 -4.95 -4.71 -18.02
C GLU A 254 -4.98 -4.97 -16.51
N VAL A 255 -4.24 -5.97 -16.04
CA VAL A 255 -4.15 -6.29 -14.60
C VAL A 255 -3.55 -5.12 -13.82
N VAL A 256 -2.41 -4.59 -14.28
CA VAL A 256 -1.74 -3.48 -13.60
C VAL A 256 -2.62 -2.23 -13.57
N CYS A 257 -3.31 -1.90 -14.67
CA CYS A 257 -4.19 -0.73 -14.73
C CYS A 257 -5.48 -0.86 -13.89
N LYS A 258 -5.77 -2.04 -13.34
CA LYS A 258 -6.89 -2.30 -12.42
C LYS A 258 -6.44 -2.53 -10.99
N ASP A 259 -5.13 -2.58 -10.74
CA ASP A 259 -4.59 -2.81 -9.42
C ASP A 259 -4.88 -1.62 -8.49
N VAL A 260 -5.28 -1.93 -7.25
CA VAL A 260 -5.76 -0.93 -6.30
C VAL A 260 -4.65 -0.01 -5.84
N ASP A 261 -3.46 -0.54 -5.57
CA ASP A 261 -2.33 0.25 -5.07
C ASP A 261 -1.75 1.10 -6.20
N VAL A 262 -1.70 0.54 -7.42
CA VAL A 262 -1.31 1.29 -8.63
C VAL A 262 -2.24 2.48 -8.85
N LEU A 263 -3.56 2.27 -8.82
CA LEU A 263 -4.54 3.34 -9.02
C LEU A 263 -4.50 4.38 -7.89
N TYR A 264 -4.26 3.94 -6.65
CA TYR A 264 -4.14 4.83 -5.50
C TYR A 264 -2.97 5.81 -5.65
N TYR A 265 -1.75 5.30 -5.89
CA TYR A 265 -0.59 6.17 -6.06
C TYR A 265 -0.65 6.98 -7.36
N TRP A 266 -1.28 6.44 -8.40
CA TRP A 266 -1.53 7.19 -9.64
C TRP A 266 -2.39 8.44 -9.40
N ASP A 267 -3.44 8.30 -8.60
CA ASP A 267 -4.32 9.43 -8.26
C ASP A 267 -3.58 10.50 -7.46
N ILE A 268 -2.73 10.09 -6.52
CA ILE A 268 -1.90 10.99 -5.71
C ILE A 268 -0.89 11.76 -6.59
N CYS A 269 -0.22 11.09 -7.53
CA CYS A 269 0.75 11.73 -8.41
C CYS A 269 0.16 12.83 -9.28
N LEU A 270 -1.13 12.70 -9.61
CA LEU A 270 -1.79 13.45 -10.68
C LEU A 270 -3.04 14.19 -10.21
N GLN A 271 -3.07 14.64 -8.95
CA GLN A 271 -4.26 15.27 -8.33
C GLN A 271 -4.87 16.40 -9.17
N GLU A 272 -4.05 17.11 -9.95
CA GLU A 272 -4.45 18.26 -10.76
C GLU A 272 -5.02 17.90 -12.13
N LEU A 273 -4.89 16.63 -12.56
CA LEU A 273 -5.47 16.14 -13.81
C LEU A 273 -6.92 15.71 -13.64
N GLN A 274 -7.70 15.84 -14.71
CA GLN A 274 -9.05 15.30 -14.76
C GLN A 274 -9.02 13.77 -14.85
N GLU A 275 -10.07 13.11 -14.34
CA GLU A 275 -10.17 11.64 -14.35
C GLU A 275 -10.04 11.03 -15.75
N GLU A 276 -10.60 11.69 -16.77
CA GLU A 276 -10.46 11.25 -18.15
C GLU A 276 -9.00 11.27 -18.62
N GLU A 277 -8.24 12.31 -18.25
CA GLU A 277 -6.84 12.46 -18.65
C GLU A 277 -5.96 11.43 -17.93
N LYS A 278 -6.19 11.22 -16.62
CA LYS A 278 -5.55 10.16 -15.83
C LYS A 278 -5.78 8.78 -16.45
N ALA A 279 -7.02 8.48 -16.83
CA ALA A 279 -7.40 7.19 -17.41
C ALA A 279 -6.71 6.93 -18.76
N HIS A 280 -6.48 7.96 -19.57
CA HIS A 280 -5.77 7.82 -20.85
C HIS A 280 -4.25 7.77 -20.69
N LEU A 281 -3.68 8.49 -19.72
CA LEU A 281 -2.24 8.54 -19.52
C LEU A 281 -1.69 7.27 -18.84
N LEU A 282 -2.45 6.66 -17.92
CA LEU A 282 -2.01 5.49 -17.16
C LEU A 282 -1.54 4.32 -18.06
N PRO A 283 -2.34 3.86 -19.05
CA PRO A 283 -1.92 2.77 -19.92
C PRO A 283 -0.67 3.10 -20.74
N ILE A 284 -0.46 4.38 -21.09
CA ILE A 284 0.72 4.82 -21.86
C ILE A 284 1.98 4.63 -21.01
N VAL A 285 1.94 5.10 -19.76
CA VAL A 285 3.06 4.99 -18.81
C VAL A 285 3.33 3.54 -18.45
N VAL A 286 2.30 2.80 -18.02
CA VAL A 286 2.43 1.39 -17.60
C VAL A 286 2.91 0.50 -18.75
N LYS A 287 2.35 0.66 -19.96
CA LYS A 287 2.80 -0.10 -21.13
C LYS A 287 4.27 0.14 -21.41
N HIS A 288 4.75 1.37 -21.27
CA HIS A 288 6.16 1.68 -21.49
C HIS A 288 7.04 1.00 -20.43
N TYR A 289 6.64 1.02 -19.17
CA TYR A 289 7.32 0.32 -18.07
C TYR A 289 7.39 -1.20 -18.34
N ILE A 290 6.26 -1.85 -18.61
CA ILE A 290 6.19 -3.29 -18.91
C ILE A 290 7.09 -3.65 -20.09
N THR A 291 7.13 -2.80 -21.12
CA THR A 291 7.98 -3.02 -22.30
C THR A 291 9.47 -3.02 -21.91
N VAL A 292 9.93 -2.01 -21.17
CA VAL A 292 11.32 -1.92 -20.71
C VAL A 292 11.67 -3.11 -19.81
N ARG A 293 10.78 -3.43 -18.87
CA ARG A 293 10.96 -4.55 -17.92
C ARG A 293 10.99 -5.90 -18.63
N GLY A 294 10.12 -6.11 -19.61
CA GLY A 294 10.05 -7.32 -20.43
C GLY A 294 11.30 -7.52 -21.27
N PHE A 295 11.84 -6.48 -21.90
CA PHE A 295 13.13 -6.57 -22.60
C PHE A 295 14.29 -6.89 -21.66
N SER A 296 14.34 -6.28 -20.48
CA SER A 296 15.35 -6.60 -19.45
C SER A 296 15.25 -8.06 -19.01
N PHE A 297 14.02 -8.53 -18.76
CA PHE A 297 13.77 -9.91 -18.37
C PHE A 297 14.18 -10.91 -19.46
N ALA A 298 13.76 -10.69 -20.71
CA ALA A 298 14.15 -11.53 -21.85
C ALA A 298 15.68 -11.56 -22.05
N ARG A 299 16.36 -10.42 -21.89
CA ARG A 299 17.82 -10.36 -21.92
C ARG A 299 18.44 -11.19 -20.80
N SER A 300 17.88 -11.15 -19.58
CA SER A 300 18.37 -11.93 -18.45
C SER A 300 18.24 -13.45 -18.70
N LEU A 301 17.13 -13.90 -19.29
CA LEU A 301 16.92 -15.30 -19.67
C LEU A 301 17.93 -15.74 -20.73
N LEU A 302 18.14 -14.91 -21.76
CA LEU A 302 19.12 -15.18 -22.81
C LEU A 302 20.55 -15.28 -22.26
N GLU A 303 20.93 -14.40 -21.32
CA GLU A 303 22.25 -14.46 -20.68
C GLU A 303 22.40 -15.69 -19.78
N LYS A 304 21.35 -16.09 -19.04
CA LYS A 304 21.34 -17.36 -18.29
C LYS A 304 21.52 -18.56 -19.22
N TYR A 305 20.79 -18.60 -20.33
CA TYR A 305 20.90 -19.65 -21.34
C TYR A 305 22.31 -19.71 -21.97
N LYS A 306 22.91 -18.56 -22.29
CA LYS A 306 24.30 -18.51 -22.80
C LYS A 306 25.31 -19.07 -21.80
N ARG A 307 25.14 -18.74 -20.51
CA ARG A 307 25.99 -19.24 -19.42
C ARG A 307 25.84 -20.76 -19.24
N SER A 308 24.60 -21.28 -19.23
CA SER A 308 24.34 -22.71 -19.06
C SER A 308 24.77 -23.54 -20.27
N SER A 309 24.59 -23.02 -21.50
CA SER A 309 24.95 -23.73 -22.73
C SER A 309 26.46 -23.72 -23.05
N LYS A 310 27.32 -23.12 -22.21
CA LYS A 310 28.76 -22.92 -22.44
C LYS A 310 29.11 -22.35 -23.84
N LYS A 311 28.15 -21.74 -24.54
CA LYS A 311 28.37 -21.03 -25.79
C LYS A 311 29.08 -19.73 -25.45
N THR A 312 30.39 -19.83 -25.27
CA THR A 312 31.27 -18.67 -25.26
C THR A 312 31.05 -17.95 -26.58
N THR A 313 30.64 -16.68 -26.51
CA THR A 313 30.74 -15.72 -27.61
C THR A 313 32.20 -15.42 -27.95
N GLN A 314 33.06 -16.44 -28.00
CA GLN A 314 34.27 -16.37 -28.80
C GLN A 314 33.77 -16.30 -30.24
N LYS A 315 33.65 -15.05 -30.70
CA LYS A 315 33.40 -14.63 -32.08
C LYS A 315 33.69 -15.79 -33.03
N SER A 316 32.63 -16.47 -33.49
CA SER A 316 32.75 -17.30 -34.68
C SER A 316 33.39 -16.40 -35.72
N LYS A 317 34.64 -16.69 -36.11
CA LYS A 317 35.43 -15.87 -37.03
C LYS A 317 34.49 -15.39 -38.15
N GLY A 318 34.32 -14.07 -38.27
CA GLY A 318 33.36 -13.50 -39.22
C GLY A 318 33.55 -14.09 -40.62
N LEU A 319 32.46 -14.24 -41.37
CA LEU A 319 32.42 -14.94 -42.67
C LEU A 319 33.59 -14.58 -43.60
N ARG A 320 34.09 -13.34 -43.56
CA ARG A 320 35.26 -12.88 -44.32
C ARG A 320 36.56 -13.65 -44.06
N LYS A 321 36.72 -14.32 -42.91
CA LYS A 321 37.88 -15.19 -42.63
C LYS A 321 37.71 -16.64 -43.12
N LYS A 322 36.52 -17.02 -43.60
CA LYS A 322 36.26 -18.36 -44.16
C LYS A 322 36.30 -18.40 -45.70
N ILE A 323 36.29 -17.25 -46.38
CA ILE A 323 36.28 -17.15 -47.85
C ILE A 323 37.72 -17.06 -48.43
N SER A 324 38.76 -17.06 -47.58
CA SER A 324 40.15 -17.21 -48.02
C SER A 324 40.58 -18.66 -47.90
N LYS A 325 40.22 -19.50 -48.88
CA LYS A 325 41.01 -20.64 -49.31
C LYS A 325 40.65 -21.02 -50.74
#